data_AF-A0A2K8X100-F1
#
_entry.id   AF-A0A2K8X100-F1
#
_cell.length_a   1.000
_cell.length_b   1.000
_cell.length_c   1.000
_cell.angle_alpha   90.00
_cell.angle_beta   90.00
_cell.angle_gamma   90.00
#
_symmetry.space_group_name_H-M   'P 1'
#
loop_
_entity.id
_entity.type
_entity.pdbx_description
1 polymer ?
#
loop_
_entity_poly.entity_id
_entity_poly.type
_entity_poly.pdbx_seq_one_letter_code
_entity_poly.pdbx_strand_id
1 'polypeptide(L)'
;MKKNSLKKYYLIILLLSVIVGCKDKDTSSSSTNDIEAGSDAERGSNSDSGDDLDVKTSNFSENDKSLVCLWPKVGLRDIAGRKGAKYLTTIYFGETVKFLGEKETASDNKDYLKVELSDGQQGWVYDYLLSENGKLAVLKNTLAIYKRPDVMEFVGNKFGRGDIVVVLNETKGDWEKVTGFQKENEGWIQNSDNFVYDELDIKLAILYNRAMNEDSQSKKQKKLKLITDNPAFQQSSFIDIVQNALIGDDNDAYGEDDFSELEASISSDQLYISTDVLNARSNPNSEEDNVVFQLEKGDVCNIIEKGNFETIRDNSSNWYKIEFNGNEGWVFGFFTSKK
;
A
#
# COMPACT_ATOMS: atom_id res chain seq x y z
N MET A 1 11.20 -27.22 -31.35
CA MET A 1 10.27 -27.73 -30.31
C MET A 1 9.99 -26.58 -29.33
N LYS A 2 8.85 -25.90 -29.47
CA LYS A 2 8.39 -24.85 -28.56
C LYS A 2 7.05 -25.31 -27.97
N LYS A 3 6.95 -25.46 -26.65
CA LYS A 3 5.70 -25.75 -25.94
C LYS A 3 5.07 -24.42 -25.51
N ASN A 4 3.96 -24.07 -26.15
CA ASN A 4 3.06 -23.02 -25.68
C ASN A 4 2.10 -23.62 -24.65
N SER A 5 2.06 -23.08 -23.44
CA SER A 5 1.02 -23.38 -22.44
C SER A 5 -0.11 -22.36 -22.55
N LEU A 6 -1.30 -22.82 -22.95
CA LEU A 6 -2.53 -22.03 -23.03
C LEU A 6 -3.00 -21.58 -21.65
N LYS A 7 -3.32 -20.28 -21.51
CA LYS A 7 -4.10 -19.73 -20.39
C LYS A 7 -5.57 -20.08 -20.58
N LYS A 8 -6.19 -20.72 -19.57
CA LYS A 8 -7.62 -21.01 -19.53
C LYS A 8 -8.38 -19.79 -19.01
N TYR A 9 -9.27 -19.22 -19.83
CA TYR A 9 -10.27 -18.27 -19.39
C TYR A 9 -11.54 -19.03 -18.99
N TYR A 10 -12.03 -18.80 -17.77
CA TYR A 10 -13.31 -19.31 -17.30
C TYR A 10 -14.44 -18.39 -17.76
N LEU A 11 -15.31 -18.92 -18.61
CA LEU A 11 -16.56 -18.32 -19.07
C LEU A 11 -17.65 -18.66 -18.05
N ILE A 12 -18.13 -17.67 -17.30
CA ILE A 12 -19.30 -17.83 -16.42
C ILE A 12 -20.55 -17.56 -17.26
N ILE A 13 -21.33 -18.62 -17.50
CA ILE A 13 -22.63 -18.59 -18.16
C ILE A 13 -23.69 -18.23 -17.10
N LEU A 14 -24.35 -17.09 -17.28
CA LEU A 14 -25.49 -16.64 -16.49
C LEU A 14 -26.77 -17.28 -17.07
N LEU A 15 -27.36 -18.24 -16.37
CA LEU A 15 -28.65 -18.85 -16.73
C LEU A 15 -29.78 -18.11 -15.99
N LEU A 16 -30.54 -17.31 -16.73
CA LEU A 16 -31.84 -16.76 -16.33
C LEU A 16 -32.91 -17.86 -16.45
N SER A 17 -33.51 -18.26 -15.33
CA SER A 17 -34.75 -19.03 -15.32
C SER A 17 -35.94 -18.10 -15.05
N VAL A 18 -36.71 -17.86 -16.11
CA VAL A 18 -38.05 -17.27 -16.06
C VAL A 18 -39.03 -18.36 -15.66
N ILE A 19 -39.79 -18.16 -14.59
CA ILE A 19 -41.01 -18.93 -14.33
C ILE A 19 -42.17 -17.95 -14.23
N VAL A 20 -43.02 -18.00 -15.25
CA VAL A 20 -44.36 -17.39 -15.30
C VAL A 20 -45.32 -18.34 -14.58
N GLY A 21 -46.22 -17.78 -13.77
CA GLY A 21 -47.03 -18.51 -12.81
C GLY A 21 -48.38 -19.03 -13.31
N CYS A 22 -49.17 -19.50 -12.34
CA CYS A 22 -50.61 -19.76 -12.44
C CYS A 22 -51.34 -19.33 -11.15
N LYS A 23 -52.43 -18.58 -11.38
CA LYS A 23 -53.65 -18.33 -10.58
C LYS A 23 -54.36 -19.66 -10.18
N ASP A 24 -55.33 -19.78 -9.26
CA ASP A 24 -56.28 -18.87 -8.59
C ASP A 24 -56.92 -19.59 -7.36
N LYS A 25 -57.38 -18.80 -6.38
CA LYS A 25 -58.65 -18.87 -5.58
C LYS A 25 -58.93 -19.85 -4.40
N ASP A 26 -59.33 -19.17 -3.30
CA ASP A 26 -60.52 -19.33 -2.44
C ASP A 26 -60.45 -19.98 -1.02
N THR A 27 -60.56 -19.08 -0.01
CA THR A 27 -61.52 -19.07 1.12
C THR A 27 -61.14 -19.60 2.54
N SER A 28 -61.12 -18.62 3.46
CA SER A 28 -61.54 -18.55 4.88
C SER A 28 -60.83 -19.30 6.03
N SER A 29 -60.30 -18.49 6.95
CA SER A 29 -60.69 -18.32 8.36
C SER A 29 -59.67 -18.65 9.48
N SER A 30 -59.57 -17.67 10.38
CA SER A 30 -59.12 -17.60 11.78
C SER A 30 -57.64 -17.76 12.17
N SER A 31 -57.13 -16.65 12.75
CA SER A 31 -56.20 -16.51 13.89
C SER A 31 -54.88 -17.29 13.83
N THR A 32 -53.71 -16.65 13.96
CA THR A 32 -53.22 -16.08 15.23
C THR A 32 -51.99 -15.20 14.91
N ASN A 33 -51.68 -14.26 15.80
CA ASN A 33 -50.63 -13.24 15.69
C ASN A 33 -49.22 -13.81 15.42
N ASP A 34 -48.56 -13.29 14.39
CA ASP A 34 -47.10 -13.21 14.27
C ASP A 34 -46.75 -11.86 13.60
N ILE A 35 -45.97 -11.02 14.30
CA ILE A 35 -45.41 -9.79 13.77
C ILE A 35 -44.06 -10.16 13.16
N GLU A 36 -44.05 -10.44 11.86
CA GLU A 36 -42.84 -10.58 11.07
C GLU A 36 -42.31 -9.21 10.63
N ALA A 37 -41.00 -9.06 10.83
CA ALA A 37 -40.18 -7.93 10.45
C ALA A 37 -40.12 -7.79 8.92
N GLY A 38 -40.64 -6.67 8.42
CA GLY A 38 -40.23 -6.09 7.16
C GLY A 38 -39.21 -4.99 7.43
N SER A 39 -38.09 -5.03 6.70
CA SER A 39 -37.51 -3.92 5.94
C SER A 39 -35.98 -3.98 5.93
N ASP A 40 -35.45 -4.07 4.72
CA ASP A 40 -34.33 -3.28 4.23
C ASP A 40 -32.96 -3.48 4.87
N ALA A 41 -32.17 -4.32 4.19
CA ALA A 41 -30.73 -4.36 4.32
C ALA A 41 -30.12 -3.04 3.81
N GLU A 42 -30.06 -2.05 4.70
CA GLU A 42 -29.20 -0.88 4.50
C GLU A 42 -27.73 -1.25 4.66
N ARG A 43 -27.02 -1.04 3.57
CA ARG A 43 -25.58 -1.15 3.39
C ARG A 43 -24.93 0.00 4.17
N GLY A 44 -24.58 -0.27 5.44
CA GLY A 44 -23.89 0.69 6.29
C GLY A 44 -22.54 1.11 5.70
N SER A 45 -22.51 2.29 5.09
CA SER A 45 -21.30 3.06 4.84
C SER A 45 -20.77 3.55 6.19
N ASN A 46 -19.71 2.96 6.70
CA ASN A 46 -19.04 3.52 7.87
C ASN A 46 -17.99 4.53 7.40
N SER A 47 -18.17 5.79 7.84
CA SER A 47 -17.23 6.89 7.64
C SER A 47 -15.92 6.60 8.35
N ASP A 48 -14.94 6.13 7.58
CA ASP A 48 -13.53 6.10 7.96
C ASP A 48 -13.03 7.55 7.98
N SER A 49 -13.17 8.22 9.12
CA SER A 49 -12.64 9.56 9.38
C SER A 49 -11.10 9.49 9.36
N GLY A 50 -10.53 9.80 8.20
CA GLY A 50 -9.09 9.74 7.91
C GLY A 50 -8.27 10.85 8.58
N ASP A 51 -8.36 10.98 9.90
CA ASP A 51 -7.55 11.88 10.74
C ASP A 51 -6.78 11.16 11.86
N ASP A 52 -6.93 9.84 11.97
CA ASP A 52 -6.39 9.15 13.14
C ASP A 52 -4.91 8.78 12.97
N LEU A 53 -4.02 9.58 13.57
CA LEU A 53 -2.58 9.29 13.73
C LEU A 53 -2.29 8.41 14.95
N ASP A 54 -3.30 7.88 15.66
CA ASP A 54 -3.05 7.00 16.81
C ASP A 54 -2.40 5.69 16.33
N VAL A 55 -1.07 5.65 16.34
CA VAL A 55 -0.31 4.41 16.30
C VAL A 55 -0.02 4.01 17.73
N LYS A 56 -0.78 3.02 18.16
CA LYS A 56 -0.66 2.46 19.50
C LYS A 56 0.31 1.27 19.46
N THR A 57 1.61 1.56 19.33
CA THR A 57 2.63 0.55 19.61
C THR A 57 2.72 0.36 21.12
N SER A 58 2.13 -0.72 21.60
CA SER A 58 2.29 -1.18 22.97
C SER A 58 3.71 -1.70 23.18
N ASN A 59 4.37 -1.20 24.22
CA ASN A 59 5.47 -1.92 24.86
C ASN A 59 4.86 -2.99 25.79
N PHE A 60 4.20 -3.99 25.22
CA PHE A 60 3.90 -5.22 25.97
C PHE A 60 5.25 -5.88 26.27
N SER A 61 5.51 -6.27 27.53
CA SER A 61 6.82 -6.81 27.93
C SER A 61 7.11 -8.13 27.19
N GLU A 62 8.38 -8.53 27.10
CA GLU A 62 8.77 -9.82 26.49
C GLU A 62 8.06 -11.04 27.13
N ASN A 63 7.51 -10.89 28.35
CA ASN A 63 6.77 -11.94 29.04
C ASN A 63 5.26 -11.98 28.72
N ASP A 64 4.72 -11.02 27.97
CA ASP A 64 3.26 -10.83 27.81
C ASP A 64 2.60 -11.69 26.71
N LYS A 65 3.29 -12.68 26.13
CA LYS A 65 2.80 -13.45 24.96
C LYS A 65 2.28 -12.51 23.85
N SER A 66 3.09 -11.51 23.52
CA SER A 66 2.76 -10.51 22.51
C SER A 66 2.69 -11.14 21.12
N LEU A 67 1.73 -10.67 20.33
CA LEU A 67 1.53 -11.06 18.94
C LEU A 67 1.62 -9.82 18.06
N VAL A 68 2.18 -9.96 16.87
CA VAL A 68 2.28 -8.84 15.90
C VAL A 68 1.30 -9.06 14.75
N CYS A 69 0.53 -8.04 14.40
CA CYS A 69 -0.32 -8.07 13.22
C CYS A 69 0.49 -7.98 11.92
N LEU A 70 0.27 -8.92 11.00
CA LEU A 70 1.00 -8.97 9.72
C LEU A 70 0.16 -8.47 8.51
N TRP A 71 -1.06 -7.98 8.72
CA TRP A 71 -1.96 -7.54 7.64
C TRP A 71 -2.29 -6.05 7.75
N PRO A 72 -2.60 -5.36 6.62
CA PRO A 72 -2.88 -3.93 6.62
C PRO A 72 -3.96 -3.48 7.60
N LYS A 73 -5.09 -4.21 7.58
CA LYS A 73 -6.31 -3.89 8.32
C LYS A 73 -6.97 -5.20 8.73
N VAL A 74 -6.97 -5.49 10.02
CA VAL A 74 -7.55 -6.70 10.60
C VAL A 74 -8.66 -6.34 11.57
N GLY A 75 -9.87 -6.86 11.37
CA GLY A 75 -10.98 -6.57 12.27
C GLY A 75 -10.90 -7.36 13.57
N LEU A 76 -10.87 -6.66 14.71
CA LEU A 76 -11.14 -7.22 16.03
C LEU A 76 -12.66 -7.40 16.21
N ARG A 77 -13.06 -8.52 16.80
CA ARG A 77 -14.49 -8.90 16.92
C ARG A 77 -14.89 -9.25 18.34
N ASP A 78 -16.18 -9.15 18.65
CA ASP A 78 -16.71 -9.49 19.98
C ASP A 78 -16.76 -11.00 20.25
N ILE A 79 -16.89 -11.82 19.21
CA ILE A 79 -16.87 -13.29 19.27
C ILE A 79 -15.93 -13.89 18.22
N ALA A 80 -15.54 -15.15 18.42
CA ALA A 80 -14.77 -15.92 17.45
C ALA A 80 -15.58 -16.17 16.15
N GLY A 81 -14.93 -16.03 15.00
CA GLY A 81 -15.56 -16.22 13.70
C GLY A 81 -16.07 -14.94 13.03
N ARG A 82 -16.55 -15.07 11.80
CA ARG A 82 -17.14 -13.95 11.03
C ARG A 82 -18.65 -13.88 11.12
N LYS A 83 -19.32 -15.04 11.22
CA LYS A 83 -20.79 -15.12 11.17
C LYS A 83 -21.37 -14.68 12.51
N GLY A 84 -22.19 -13.63 12.50
CA GLY A 84 -22.81 -13.09 13.72
C GLY A 84 -21.89 -12.24 14.60
N ALA A 85 -20.62 -12.12 14.24
CA ALA A 85 -19.63 -11.37 15.02
C ALA A 85 -19.70 -9.87 14.71
N LYS A 86 -19.81 -9.05 15.76
CA LYS A 86 -19.75 -7.60 15.67
C LYS A 86 -18.31 -7.16 15.54
N TYR A 87 -18.09 -6.19 14.66
CA TYR A 87 -16.81 -5.53 14.51
C TYR A 87 -16.61 -4.53 15.66
N LEU A 88 -15.46 -4.58 16.31
CA LEU A 88 -15.10 -3.67 17.40
C LEU A 88 -14.19 -2.56 16.90
N THR A 89 -13.05 -2.93 16.30
CA THR A 89 -12.06 -1.98 15.76
C THR A 89 -11.13 -2.64 14.74
N THR A 90 -10.21 -1.88 14.15
CA THR A 90 -9.15 -2.36 13.26
C THR A 90 -7.83 -2.46 14.02
N ILE A 91 -7.14 -3.56 13.83
CA ILE A 91 -5.73 -3.78 14.17
C ILE A 91 -4.93 -3.57 12.89
N TYR A 92 -3.88 -2.75 12.93
CA TYR A 92 -3.08 -2.42 11.75
C TYR A 92 -1.78 -3.23 11.70
N PHE A 93 -1.15 -3.28 10.52
CA PHE A 93 0.13 -3.96 10.34
C PHE A 93 1.21 -3.40 11.29
N GLY A 94 1.98 -4.28 11.92
CA GLY A 94 3.00 -3.93 12.91
C GLY A 94 2.44 -3.57 14.29
N GLU A 95 1.11 -3.49 14.47
CA GLU A 95 0.54 -3.32 15.80
C GLU A 95 0.76 -4.59 16.64
N THR A 96 1.18 -4.38 17.88
CA THR A 96 1.41 -5.46 18.83
C THR A 96 0.21 -5.61 19.76
N VAL A 97 -0.27 -6.83 19.94
CA VAL A 97 -1.43 -7.17 20.78
C VAL A 97 -1.06 -8.22 21.80
N LYS A 98 -1.72 -8.22 22.96
CA LYS A 98 -1.47 -9.20 24.03
C LYS A 98 -2.38 -10.42 23.85
N PHE A 99 -1.80 -11.62 23.82
CA PHE A 99 -2.60 -12.84 23.80
C PHE A 99 -3.16 -13.18 25.19
N LEU A 100 -4.47 -13.37 25.30
CA LEU A 100 -5.15 -13.66 26.57
C LEU A 100 -5.19 -15.16 26.93
N GLY A 101 -4.65 -16.03 26.08
CA GLY A 101 -4.61 -17.48 26.32
C GLY A 101 -5.84 -18.26 25.87
N GLU A 102 -6.87 -17.58 25.35
CA GLU A 102 -8.09 -18.21 24.82
C GLU A 102 -8.00 -18.38 23.29
N LYS A 103 -8.21 -19.61 22.81
CA LYS A 103 -8.22 -19.99 21.39
C LYS A 103 -9.48 -20.78 21.07
N GLU A 104 -10.19 -20.42 20.01
CA GLU A 104 -11.44 -21.07 19.60
C GLU A 104 -11.46 -21.32 18.09
N THR A 105 -11.81 -22.55 17.69
CA THR A 105 -12.12 -22.87 16.28
C THR A 105 -13.58 -22.52 16.01
N ALA A 106 -13.80 -21.47 15.22
CA ALA A 106 -15.14 -20.97 14.92
C ALA A 106 -15.84 -21.77 13.81
N SER A 107 -17.12 -21.43 13.55
CA SER A 107 -17.97 -22.10 12.55
C SER A 107 -17.45 -22.08 11.10
N ASP A 108 -16.47 -21.22 10.80
CA ASP A 108 -15.77 -21.16 9.51
C ASP A 108 -14.52 -22.07 9.45
N ASN A 109 -14.38 -22.98 10.42
CA ASN A 109 -13.24 -23.90 10.59
C ASN A 109 -11.89 -23.18 10.66
N LYS A 110 -11.89 -21.97 11.22
CA LYS A 110 -10.69 -21.17 11.44
C LYS A 110 -10.50 -20.92 12.93
N ASP A 111 -9.23 -20.84 13.30
CA ASP A 111 -8.80 -20.59 14.66
C ASP A 111 -8.76 -19.10 14.95
N TYR A 112 -9.41 -18.68 16.02
CA TYR A 112 -9.39 -17.30 16.50
C TYR A 112 -8.71 -17.25 17.86
N LEU A 113 -7.95 -16.18 18.08
CA LEU A 113 -7.28 -15.88 19.33
C LEU A 113 -7.99 -14.70 19.99
N LYS A 114 -8.17 -14.77 21.31
CA LYS A 114 -8.62 -13.63 22.09
C LYS A 114 -7.41 -12.78 22.47
N VAL A 115 -7.47 -11.51 22.12
CA VAL A 115 -6.37 -10.56 22.29
C VAL A 115 -6.83 -9.29 23.01
N GLU A 116 -5.89 -8.58 23.61
CA GLU A 116 -6.07 -7.26 24.20
C GLU A 116 -5.20 -6.24 23.47
N LEU A 117 -5.81 -5.12 23.08
CA LEU A 117 -5.13 -3.98 22.51
C LEU A 117 -4.53 -3.09 23.60
N SER A 118 -3.66 -2.18 23.19
CA SER A 118 -2.98 -1.21 24.07
C SER A 118 -3.93 -0.28 24.86
N ASP A 119 -5.15 -0.06 24.36
CA ASP A 119 -6.19 0.73 25.05
C ASP A 119 -7.08 -0.11 25.98
N GLY A 120 -6.75 -1.40 26.14
CA GLY A 120 -7.50 -2.35 26.97
C GLY A 120 -8.72 -2.95 26.26
N GLN A 121 -9.00 -2.60 25.00
CA GLN A 121 -10.07 -3.25 24.25
C GLN A 121 -9.70 -4.71 23.98
N GLN A 122 -10.63 -5.62 24.25
CA GLN A 122 -10.44 -7.05 24.05
C GLN A 122 -11.39 -7.59 22.99
N GLY A 123 -10.94 -8.61 22.27
CA GLY A 123 -11.77 -9.28 21.28
C GLY A 123 -11.06 -10.43 20.58
N TRP A 124 -11.68 -10.95 19.54
CA TRP A 124 -11.24 -12.11 18.77
C TRP A 124 -10.71 -11.73 17.41
N VAL A 125 -9.61 -12.37 17.02
CA VAL A 125 -8.92 -12.15 15.74
C VAL A 125 -8.46 -13.48 15.16
N TYR A 126 -8.46 -13.59 13.83
CA TYR A 126 -8.03 -14.80 13.13
C TYR A 126 -6.53 -15.04 13.33
N ASP A 127 -6.18 -16.19 13.91
CA ASP A 127 -4.82 -16.59 14.33
C ASP A 127 -3.77 -16.38 13.23
N TYR A 128 -4.07 -16.84 12.01
CA TYR A 128 -3.15 -16.75 10.87
C TYR A 128 -2.69 -15.33 10.53
N LEU A 129 -3.46 -14.30 10.93
CA LEU A 129 -3.14 -12.90 10.64
C LEU A 129 -2.08 -12.32 11.57
N LEU A 130 -1.71 -13.06 12.60
CA LEU A 130 -0.73 -12.67 13.59
C LEU A 130 0.56 -13.49 13.45
N SER A 131 1.62 -12.95 14.02
CA SER A 131 2.89 -13.62 14.26
C SER A 131 3.09 -13.80 15.75
N GLU A 132 3.37 -15.02 16.18
CA GLU A 132 3.79 -15.33 17.55
C GLU A 132 5.31 -15.22 17.69
N ASN A 133 5.79 -14.94 18.90
CA ASN A 133 7.19 -15.14 19.29
C ASN A 133 8.21 -14.39 18.43
N GLY A 134 7.91 -13.14 18.06
CA GLY A 134 8.84 -12.31 17.31
C GLY A 134 8.83 -10.86 17.74
N LYS A 135 9.99 -10.22 17.58
CA LYS A 135 10.23 -8.83 17.95
C LYS A 135 10.11 -7.95 16.71
N LEU A 136 9.32 -6.89 16.82
CA LEU A 136 9.14 -5.93 15.73
C LEU A 136 10.41 -5.10 15.53
N ALA A 137 10.85 -4.95 14.29
CA ALA A 137 12.01 -4.13 13.92
C ALA A 137 11.76 -3.37 12.62
N VAL A 138 12.44 -2.24 12.45
CA VAL A 138 12.54 -1.50 11.19
C VAL A 138 13.91 -1.74 10.59
N LEU A 139 13.97 -1.90 9.27
CA LEU A 139 15.22 -2.17 8.57
C LEU A 139 15.97 -0.89 8.21
N LYS A 140 17.23 -0.77 8.64
CA LYS A 140 18.11 0.35 8.31
C LYS A 140 18.57 0.36 6.85
N ASN A 141 18.69 -0.80 6.23
CA ASN A 141 19.19 -0.96 4.86
C ASN A 141 18.36 -2.00 4.11
N THR A 142 18.50 -2.02 2.78
CA THR A 142 17.97 -3.10 1.94
C THR A 142 18.64 -4.43 2.29
N LEU A 143 17.83 -5.48 2.48
CA LEU A 143 18.30 -6.79 2.90
C LEU A 143 17.89 -7.92 1.95
N ALA A 144 18.84 -8.80 1.74
CA ALA A 144 18.65 -10.08 1.09
C ALA A 144 17.94 -11.06 2.03
N ILE A 145 17.02 -11.83 1.48
CA ILE A 145 16.37 -12.93 2.20
C ILE A 145 16.85 -14.28 1.63
N TYR A 146 17.00 -15.25 2.53
CA TYR A 146 17.48 -16.59 2.21
C TYR A 146 16.49 -17.63 2.68
N LYS A 147 16.26 -18.69 1.89
CA LYS A 147 15.30 -19.74 2.26
C LYS A 147 15.80 -20.57 3.45
N ARG A 148 17.13 -20.68 3.59
CA ARG A 148 17.82 -21.36 4.68
C ARG A 148 18.97 -20.48 5.17
N PRO A 149 19.51 -20.72 6.37
CA PRO A 149 20.68 -20.01 6.89
C PRO A 149 21.95 -20.50 6.18
N ASP A 150 22.01 -20.23 4.88
CA ASP A 150 23.05 -20.62 3.92
C ASP A 150 23.04 -19.59 2.78
N VAL A 151 24.21 -19.03 2.49
CA VAL A 151 24.40 -18.03 1.44
C VAL A 151 24.01 -18.53 0.04
N MET A 152 23.99 -19.84 -0.18
CA MET A 152 23.60 -20.46 -1.45
C MET A 152 22.08 -20.51 -1.66
N GLU A 153 21.28 -20.21 -0.64
CA GLU A 153 19.81 -20.27 -0.67
C GLU A 153 19.19 -18.87 -0.84
N PHE A 154 19.91 -17.96 -1.50
CA PHE A 154 19.49 -16.60 -1.81
C PHE A 154 18.18 -16.56 -2.61
N VAL A 155 17.22 -15.76 -2.15
CA VAL A 155 15.90 -15.58 -2.79
C VAL A 155 15.79 -14.21 -3.46
N GLY A 156 16.54 -13.21 -2.99
CA GLY A 156 16.51 -11.84 -3.52
C GLY A 156 16.59 -10.77 -2.43
N ASN A 157 16.81 -9.53 -2.85
CA ASN A 157 16.58 -8.34 -2.02
C ASN A 157 15.08 -8.11 -1.94
N LYS A 158 14.46 -8.57 -0.85
CA LYS A 158 13.01 -8.56 -0.67
C LYS A 158 12.53 -7.52 0.34
N PHE A 159 13.47 -6.94 1.08
CA PHE A 159 13.20 -5.89 2.02
C PHE A 159 14.04 -4.65 1.71
N GLY A 160 13.42 -3.48 1.79
CA GLY A 160 14.05 -2.17 1.66
C GLY A 160 14.30 -1.53 3.03
N ARG A 161 15.01 -0.39 3.00
CA ARG A 161 15.12 0.49 4.16
C ARG A 161 13.74 1.02 4.55
N GLY A 162 13.44 1.03 5.85
CA GLY A 162 12.15 1.46 6.40
C GLY A 162 11.09 0.36 6.44
N ASP A 163 11.35 -0.81 5.85
CA ASP A 163 10.45 -1.94 5.96
C ASP A 163 10.38 -2.45 7.40
N ILE A 164 9.18 -2.84 7.81
CA ILE A 164 8.92 -3.46 9.10
C ILE A 164 8.99 -4.97 8.94
N VAL A 165 9.73 -5.61 9.84
CA VAL A 165 9.81 -7.07 9.95
C VAL A 165 9.57 -7.52 11.37
N VAL A 166 9.09 -8.75 11.50
CA VAL A 166 9.06 -9.47 12.76
C VAL A 166 10.25 -10.41 12.77
N VAL A 167 11.21 -10.15 13.68
CA VAL A 167 12.36 -11.01 13.94
C VAL A 167 11.89 -12.15 14.84
N LEU A 168 11.82 -13.36 14.29
CA LEU A 168 11.33 -14.54 14.98
C LEU A 168 12.40 -15.07 15.94
N ASN A 169 11.97 -15.73 17.02
CA ASN A 169 12.86 -16.41 17.98
C ASN A 169 13.51 -17.69 17.40
N GLU A 170 14.02 -17.64 16.16
CA GLU A 170 14.73 -18.69 15.45
C GLU A 170 16.07 -18.16 14.94
N THR A 171 17.17 -18.57 15.57
CA THR A 171 18.54 -18.12 15.22
C THR A 171 19.45 -19.30 14.91
N LYS A 172 20.36 -19.15 13.94
CA LYS A 172 21.39 -20.15 13.63
C LYS A 172 22.73 -19.50 13.27
N GLY A 173 23.63 -19.37 14.24
CA GLY A 173 24.84 -18.56 14.05
C GLY A 173 24.44 -17.10 13.85
N ASP A 174 24.97 -16.46 12.81
CA ASP A 174 24.66 -15.06 12.47
C ASP A 174 23.35 -14.89 11.69
N TRP A 175 22.53 -15.93 11.62
CA TRP A 175 21.28 -15.93 10.86
C TRP A 175 20.09 -15.80 11.79
N GLU A 176 19.21 -14.85 11.48
CA GLU A 176 17.94 -14.65 12.16
C GLU A 176 16.81 -14.84 11.16
N LYS A 177 15.77 -15.55 11.59
CA LYS A 177 14.58 -15.75 10.76
C LYS A 177 13.64 -14.57 10.94
N VAL A 178 13.11 -14.06 9.84
CA VAL A 178 12.16 -12.95 9.85
C VAL A 178 10.93 -13.27 9.02
N THR A 179 9.85 -12.55 9.30
CA THR A 179 8.67 -12.49 8.44
C THR A 179 8.21 -11.05 8.27
N GLY A 180 7.71 -10.73 7.08
CA GLY A 180 7.25 -9.39 6.73
C GLY A 180 5.74 -9.30 6.54
N PHE A 181 5.34 -8.22 5.87
CA PHE A 181 3.96 -7.95 5.48
C PHE A 181 3.30 -9.18 4.80
N GLN A 182 2.13 -9.55 5.32
CA GLN A 182 1.28 -10.66 4.89
C GLN A 182 1.98 -12.03 4.76
N LYS A 183 3.12 -12.22 5.44
CA LYS A 183 3.96 -13.42 5.31
C LYS A 183 4.47 -13.66 3.88
N GLU A 184 4.50 -12.62 3.02
CA GLU A 184 4.99 -12.75 1.64
C GLU A 184 6.50 -13.01 1.58
N ASN A 185 7.23 -12.40 2.51
CA ASN A 185 8.67 -12.52 2.65
C ASN A 185 8.98 -13.13 4.02
N GLU A 186 9.10 -14.46 4.08
CA GLU A 186 9.61 -15.20 5.24
C GLU A 186 10.91 -15.92 4.88
N GLY A 187 11.92 -15.80 5.75
CA GLY A 187 13.21 -16.43 5.52
C GLY A 187 14.28 -15.95 6.49
N TRP A 188 15.53 -16.23 6.16
CA TRP A 188 16.71 -15.96 6.98
C TRP A 188 17.45 -14.73 6.47
N ILE A 189 17.92 -13.91 7.40
CA ILE A 189 18.74 -12.73 7.17
C ILE A 189 20.05 -12.91 7.94
N GLN A 190 21.16 -12.52 7.33
CA GLN A 190 22.49 -12.61 7.92
C GLN A 190 22.89 -11.27 8.57
N ASN A 191 23.18 -11.31 9.87
CA ASN A 191 23.76 -10.27 10.73
C ASN A 191 23.03 -8.90 10.77
N SER A 192 22.74 -8.47 11.99
CA SER A 192 21.50 -7.76 12.34
C SER A 192 21.65 -6.36 12.91
N ASP A 193 22.81 -5.72 12.71
CA ASP A 193 22.95 -4.27 12.91
C ASP A 193 22.00 -3.44 12.01
N ASN A 194 21.23 -4.11 11.16
CA ASN A 194 20.16 -3.58 10.34
C ASN A 194 18.80 -3.49 11.05
N PHE A 195 18.60 -4.17 12.19
CA PHE A 195 17.35 -4.10 12.94
C PHE A 195 17.35 -2.89 13.88
N VAL A 196 16.44 -1.97 13.63
CA VAL A 196 16.18 -0.82 14.50
C VAL A 196 14.97 -1.15 15.37
N TYR A 197 15.19 -1.10 16.69
CA TYR A 197 14.16 -1.36 17.71
C TYR A 197 13.70 -0.08 18.43
N ASP A 198 14.14 1.08 17.95
CA ASP A 198 13.74 2.36 18.52
C ASP A 198 12.23 2.57 18.34
N GLU A 199 11.56 2.98 19.42
CA GLU A 199 10.10 3.10 19.45
C GLU A 199 9.60 4.19 18.49
N LEU A 200 10.34 5.30 18.34
CA LEU A 200 9.97 6.38 17.44
C LEU A 200 10.05 5.92 15.98
N ASP A 201 11.14 5.26 15.61
CA ASP A 201 11.35 4.73 14.26
C ASP A 201 10.32 3.65 13.90
N ILE A 202 9.99 2.76 14.83
CA ILE A 202 8.92 1.76 14.65
C ILE A 202 7.56 2.43 14.43
N LYS A 203 7.18 3.41 15.27
CA LYS A 203 5.91 4.14 15.14
C LYS A 203 5.80 4.83 13.79
N LEU A 204 6.88 5.50 13.35
CA LEU A 204 6.93 6.17 12.06
C LEU A 204 6.75 5.18 10.92
N ALA A 205 7.47 4.05 10.95
CA ALA A 205 7.36 3.03 9.90
C ALA A 205 5.93 2.45 9.81
N ILE A 206 5.26 2.21 10.95
CA ILE A 206 3.87 1.72 10.98
C ILE A 206 2.93 2.75 10.36
N LEU A 207 3.06 4.02 10.74
CA LEU A 207 2.27 5.11 10.17
C LEU A 207 2.49 5.25 8.67
N TYR A 208 3.76 5.18 8.24
CA TYR A 208 4.13 5.21 6.83
C TYR A 208 3.48 4.05 6.08
N ASN A 209 3.59 2.81 6.57
CA ASN A 209 2.95 1.66 5.95
C ASN A 209 1.42 1.83 5.87
N ARG A 210 0.78 2.34 6.93
CA ARG A 210 -0.65 2.64 6.95
C ARG A 210 -1.05 3.68 5.89
N ALA A 211 -0.20 4.69 5.65
CA ALA A 211 -0.42 5.67 4.60
C ALA A 211 -0.26 5.05 3.21
N MET A 212 0.79 4.26 3.00
CA MET A 212 1.10 3.64 1.70
C MET A 212 0.08 2.58 1.28
N ASN A 213 -0.61 1.96 2.23
CA ASN A 213 -1.68 0.98 2.00
C ASN A 213 -3.09 1.62 1.90
N GLU A 214 -3.20 2.94 1.73
CA GLU A 214 -4.48 3.56 1.39
C GLU A 214 -4.82 3.42 -0.09
N ASP A 215 -6.06 3.07 -0.38
CA ASP A 215 -6.56 2.87 -1.75
C ASP A 215 -6.60 4.17 -2.57
N SER A 216 -6.75 5.32 -1.88
CA SER A 216 -6.86 6.63 -2.50
C SER A 216 -5.57 7.43 -2.34
N GLN A 217 -5.04 7.94 -3.46
CA GLN A 217 -3.86 8.82 -3.43
C GLN A 217 -4.08 10.06 -2.57
N SER A 218 -5.29 10.64 -2.56
CA SER A 218 -5.61 11.78 -1.69
C SER A 218 -5.53 11.41 -0.20
N LYS A 219 -6.05 10.23 0.18
CA LYS A 219 -5.94 9.74 1.57
C LYS A 219 -4.51 9.44 1.97
N LYS A 220 -3.73 8.81 1.07
CA LYS A 220 -2.30 8.57 1.25
C LYS A 220 -1.56 9.88 1.50
N GLN A 221 -1.71 10.86 0.61
CA GLN A 221 -1.06 12.17 0.71
C GLN A 221 -1.44 12.91 2.00
N LYS A 222 -2.73 12.88 2.38
CA LYS A 222 -3.17 13.46 3.65
C LYS A 222 -2.47 12.79 4.85
N LYS A 223 -2.38 11.46 4.87
CA LYS A 223 -1.72 10.72 5.96
C LYS A 223 -0.21 10.96 6.01
N LEU A 224 0.47 10.94 4.87
CA LEU A 224 1.90 11.27 4.79
C LEU A 224 2.17 12.68 5.32
N LYS A 225 1.33 13.66 4.93
CA LYS A 225 1.44 15.04 5.42
C LYS A 225 1.25 15.13 6.93
N LEU A 226 0.28 14.42 7.48
CA LEU A 226 0.06 14.37 8.93
C LEU A 226 1.28 13.83 9.70
N ILE A 227 1.99 12.84 9.13
CA ILE A 227 3.24 12.32 9.72
C ILE A 227 4.34 13.39 9.66
N THR A 228 4.54 14.01 8.49
CA THR A 228 5.58 15.02 8.27
C THR A 228 5.35 16.31 9.05
N ASP A 229 4.10 16.72 9.27
CA ASP A 229 3.78 17.93 10.03
C ASP A 229 3.90 17.73 11.55
N ASN A 230 4.02 16.47 12.02
CA ASN A 230 4.12 16.16 13.44
C ASN A 230 5.58 16.32 13.94
N PRO A 231 5.83 17.24 14.91
CA PRO A 231 7.18 17.48 15.44
C PRO A 231 7.82 16.25 16.10
N ALA A 232 7.01 15.33 16.64
CA ALA A 232 7.50 14.14 17.32
C ALA A 232 8.31 13.22 16.38
N PHE A 233 7.94 13.18 15.09
CA PHE A 233 8.57 12.31 14.09
C PHE A 233 9.78 12.92 13.39
N GLN A 234 10.06 14.21 13.60
CA GLN A 234 11.19 14.89 12.93
C GLN A 234 12.56 14.37 13.39
N GLN A 235 12.61 13.70 14.53
CA GLN A 235 13.84 13.10 15.06
C GLN A 235 14.04 11.66 14.60
N SER A 236 13.07 11.07 13.90
CA SER A 236 13.19 9.70 13.40
C SER A 236 14.27 9.62 12.33
N SER A 237 15.03 8.53 12.37
CA SER A 237 16.05 8.22 11.36
C SER A 237 15.46 7.88 9.99
N PHE A 238 14.12 7.78 9.88
CA PHE A 238 13.39 7.36 8.69
C PHE A 238 12.38 8.41 8.18
N ILE A 239 12.39 9.62 8.74
CA ILE A 239 11.47 10.70 8.32
C ILE A 239 11.62 11.06 6.83
N ASP A 240 12.83 10.91 6.29
CA ASP A 240 13.16 11.13 4.89
C ASP A 240 12.35 10.21 3.95
N ILE A 241 12.04 8.97 4.35
CA ILE A 241 11.22 8.06 3.53
C ILE A 241 9.81 8.63 3.35
N VAL A 242 9.25 9.19 4.42
CA VAL A 242 7.92 9.80 4.40
C VAL A 242 7.93 11.08 3.55
N GLN A 243 8.96 11.91 3.70
CA GLN A 243 9.14 13.13 2.93
C GLN A 243 9.28 12.82 1.43
N ASN A 244 10.11 11.84 1.06
CA ASN A 244 10.28 11.40 -0.32
C ASN A 244 8.97 10.86 -0.91
N ALA A 245 8.23 10.04 -0.16
CA ALA A 245 6.92 9.54 -0.59
C ALA A 245 5.86 10.65 -0.73
N LEU A 246 5.95 11.72 0.06
CA LEU A 246 5.05 12.88 0.00
C LEU A 246 5.33 13.74 -1.24
N ILE A 247 6.62 13.95 -1.56
CA ILE A 247 7.06 14.62 -2.80
C ILE A 247 6.59 13.83 -4.03
N GLY A 248 6.43 12.51 -3.87
CA GLY A 248 5.84 11.62 -4.85
C GLY A 248 6.88 10.99 -5.76
N ASP A 249 6.52 9.82 -6.29
CA ASP A 249 7.13 9.13 -7.43
C ASP A 249 6.98 9.97 -8.71
N ASP A 250 7.52 11.18 -8.70
CA ASP A 250 7.89 11.92 -9.90
C ASP A 250 9.15 11.32 -10.57
N ASN A 251 9.50 10.09 -10.17
CA ASN A 251 10.61 9.23 -10.55
C ASN A 251 10.12 7.85 -11.03
N ASP A 252 9.03 7.81 -11.80
CA ASP A 252 8.75 6.63 -12.63
C ASP A 252 9.86 6.48 -13.69
N ALA A 253 10.81 5.59 -13.39
CA ALA A 253 11.77 5.00 -14.31
C ALA A 253 12.72 5.98 -15.04
N TYR A 254 13.90 6.23 -14.48
CA TYR A 254 15.23 5.89 -15.00
C TYR A 254 16.24 6.42 -13.98
N GLY A 255 17.40 5.76 -13.85
CA GLY A 255 18.35 5.96 -12.74
C GLY A 255 18.72 7.41 -12.45
N GLU A 256 19.21 7.63 -11.23
CA GLU A 256 19.84 8.87 -10.75
C GLU A 256 20.64 9.56 -11.88
N ASP A 257 20.02 10.55 -12.50
CA ASP A 257 20.72 11.63 -13.17
C ASP A 257 20.35 12.87 -12.36
N ASP A 258 21.28 13.30 -11.53
CA ASP A 258 21.20 14.50 -10.71
C ASP A 258 21.15 15.74 -11.64
N PHE A 259 19.95 16.15 -12.05
CA PHE A 259 19.73 17.39 -12.81
C PHE A 259 19.70 18.64 -11.92
N SER A 260 20.10 18.57 -10.65
CA SER A 260 20.07 19.72 -9.73
C SER A 260 20.88 20.92 -10.26
N GLU A 261 21.99 20.66 -10.95
CA GLU A 261 22.77 21.71 -11.63
C GLU A 261 22.01 22.33 -12.80
N LEU A 262 21.27 21.52 -13.57
CA LEU A 262 20.50 21.98 -14.72
C LEU A 262 19.29 22.82 -14.25
N GLU A 263 18.57 22.35 -13.23
CA GLU A 263 17.43 23.04 -12.64
C GLU A 263 17.82 24.41 -12.04
N ALA A 264 19.01 24.49 -11.43
CA ALA A 264 19.56 25.75 -10.93
C ALA A 264 19.97 26.73 -12.05
N SER A 265 20.14 26.26 -13.29
CA SER A 265 20.72 27.02 -14.40
C SER A 265 19.71 27.45 -15.47
N ILE A 266 18.56 26.79 -15.59
CA ILE A 266 17.56 27.10 -16.62
C ILE A 266 16.63 28.25 -16.21
N SER A 267 16.28 29.11 -17.15
CA SER A 267 15.39 30.24 -16.90
C SER A 267 13.91 29.82 -16.91
N SER A 268 13.01 30.70 -16.43
CA SER A 268 11.58 30.38 -16.32
C SER A 268 10.89 30.08 -17.65
N ASP A 269 11.42 30.63 -18.73
CA ASP A 269 11.05 30.43 -20.14
C ASP A 269 11.77 29.26 -20.80
N GLN A 270 12.43 28.40 -20.03
CA GLN A 270 13.06 27.17 -20.50
C GLN A 270 12.49 25.94 -19.79
N LEU A 271 12.63 24.80 -20.44
CA LEU A 271 12.39 23.48 -19.86
C LEU A 271 13.50 22.52 -20.29
N TYR A 272 13.69 21.44 -19.53
CA TYR A 272 14.52 20.32 -19.97
C TYR A 272 13.69 19.05 -20.12
N ILE A 273 14.15 18.13 -20.96
CA ILE A 273 13.50 16.83 -21.19
C ILE A 273 13.92 15.84 -20.12
N SER A 274 12.95 15.21 -19.45
CA SER A 274 13.19 14.28 -18.33
C SER A 274 13.14 12.80 -18.72
N THR A 275 12.77 12.49 -19.97
CA THR A 275 12.68 11.12 -20.52
C THR A 275 13.74 10.87 -21.59
N ASP A 276 14.13 9.62 -21.81
CA ASP A 276 15.17 9.22 -22.78
C ASP A 276 14.91 9.75 -24.18
N VAL A 277 13.67 9.64 -24.65
CA VAL A 277 13.25 10.11 -25.97
C VAL A 277 11.85 10.72 -25.88
N LEU A 278 11.72 11.97 -26.33
CA LEU A 278 10.43 12.67 -26.40
C LEU A 278 10.12 13.11 -27.83
N ASN A 279 8.92 12.77 -28.31
CA ASN A 279 8.43 13.26 -29.59
C ASN A 279 7.95 14.71 -29.47
N ALA A 280 8.54 15.61 -30.24
CA ALA A 280 8.00 16.95 -30.50
C ALA A 280 7.02 16.88 -31.68
N ARG A 281 5.88 17.55 -31.56
CA ARG A 281 4.74 17.39 -32.47
C ARG A 281 4.32 18.68 -33.16
N SER A 282 3.69 18.58 -34.33
CA SER A 282 3.16 19.74 -35.06
C SER A 282 1.96 20.39 -34.34
N ASN A 283 1.22 19.62 -33.53
CA ASN A 283 0.05 20.04 -32.77
C ASN A 283 0.09 19.50 -31.33
N PRO A 284 -0.57 20.17 -30.36
CA PRO A 284 -0.62 19.72 -28.97
C PRO A 284 -1.62 18.55 -28.78
N ASN A 285 -1.32 17.40 -29.38
CA ASN A 285 -2.10 16.16 -29.25
C ASN A 285 -1.20 14.93 -29.42
N SER A 286 -1.68 13.73 -29.05
CA SER A 286 -0.89 12.49 -29.08
C SER A 286 -0.93 11.70 -30.39
N GLU A 287 -1.45 12.27 -31.49
CA GLU A 287 -1.62 11.55 -32.77
C GLU A 287 -0.28 11.19 -33.43
N GLU A 288 -0.11 9.94 -33.84
CA GLU A 288 1.17 9.38 -34.31
C GLU A 288 1.75 10.08 -35.55
N ASP A 289 0.90 10.60 -36.43
CA ASP A 289 1.27 11.27 -37.68
C ASP A 289 1.79 12.70 -37.52
N ASN A 290 1.70 13.26 -36.30
CA ASN A 290 2.08 14.64 -36.01
C ASN A 290 3.51 14.81 -35.47
N VAL A 291 4.34 13.76 -35.42
CA VAL A 291 5.72 13.89 -34.92
C VAL A 291 6.59 14.65 -35.93
N VAL A 292 7.24 15.74 -35.49
CA VAL A 292 8.10 16.59 -36.34
C VAL A 292 9.59 16.37 -36.06
N PHE A 293 9.98 16.07 -34.82
CA PHE A 293 11.33 15.66 -34.43
C PHE A 293 11.31 14.99 -33.05
N GLN A 294 12.47 14.52 -32.61
CA GLN A 294 12.67 13.90 -31.30
C GLN A 294 13.70 14.67 -30.50
N LEU A 295 13.53 14.65 -29.18
CA LEU A 295 14.42 15.22 -28.19
C LEU A 295 14.95 14.12 -27.30
N GLU A 296 16.15 14.30 -26.77
CA GLU A 296 16.79 13.39 -25.84
C GLU A 296 16.76 13.94 -24.41
N LYS A 297 16.92 13.05 -23.44
CA LYS A 297 17.01 13.40 -22.02
C LYS A 297 18.08 14.46 -21.78
N GLY A 298 17.74 15.50 -21.03
CA GLY A 298 18.64 16.61 -20.71
C GLY A 298 18.66 17.74 -21.75
N ASP A 299 18.02 17.58 -22.91
CA ASP A 299 17.87 18.67 -23.88
C ASP A 299 17.13 19.85 -23.24
N VAL A 300 17.73 21.05 -23.31
CA VAL A 300 17.13 22.30 -22.83
C VAL A 300 16.49 23.02 -24.01
N CYS A 301 15.20 23.33 -23.88
CA CYS A 301 14.40 23.97 -24.92
C CYS A 301 13.84 25.30 -24.43
N ASN A 302 13.70 26.26 -25.36
CA ASN A 302 13.02 27.52 -25.07
C ASN A 302 11.50 27.31 -25.19
N ILE A 303 10.73 27.77 -24.20
CA ILE A 303 9.27 27.74 -24.22
C ILE A 303 8.78 28.94 -25.03
N ILE A 304 8.10 28.67 -26.13
CA ILE A 304 7.43 29.69 -26.95
C ILE A 304 6.02 29.94 -26.42
N GLU A 305 5.29 28.87 -26.09
CA GLU A 305 3.87 28.95 -25.74
C GLU A 305 3.46 27.85 -24.76
N LYS A 306 2.56 28.18 -23.83
CA LYS A 306 1.87 27.21 -22.98
C LYS A 306 0.49 26.92 -23.57
N GLY A 307 0.27 25.66 -23.93
CA GLY A 307 -0.97 25.16 -24.50
C GLY A 307 -1.96 24.64 -23.45
N ASN A 308 -2.88 23.79 -23.91
CA ASN A 308 -3.95 23.21 -23.10
C ASN A 308 -3.43 22.20 -22.07
N PHE A 309 -4.16 22.12 -20.96
CA PHE A 309 -4.03 21.03 -19.99
C PHE A 309 -4.80 19.79 -20.49
N GLU A 310 -4.18 18.63 -20.41
CA GLU A 310 -4.74 17.37 -20.86
C GLU A 310 -4.31 16.22 -19.95
N THR A 311 -5.12 15.15 -19.90
CA THR A 311 -4.76 13.90 -19.23
C THR A 311 -4.62 12.78 -20.26
N ILE A 312 -3.41 12.24 -20.39
CA ILE A 312 -3.06 11.19 -21.35
C ILE A 312 -2.54 9.99 -20.56
N ARG A 313 -3.24 8.85 -20.63
CA ARG A 313 -2.85 7.60 -19.95
C ARG A 313 -2.49 7.82 -18.48
N ASP A 314 -3.40 8.46 -17.74
CA ASP A 314 -3.32 8.79 -16.31
C ASP A 314 -2.30 9.88 -15.91
N ASN A 315 -1.59 10.47 -16.88
CA ASN A 315 -0.68 11.59 -16.66
C ASN A 315 -1.32 12.90 -17.10
N SER A 316 -1.35 13.89 -16.21
CA SER A 316 -1.98 15.18 -16.47
C SER A 316 -0.95 16.30 -16.51
N SER A 317 -0.92 17.07 -17.59
CA SER A 317 0.01 18.19 -17.76
C SER A 317 -0.50 19.17 -18.83
N ASN A 318 0.13 20.34 -18.91
CA ASN A 318 -0.01 21.23 -20.06
C ASN A 318 0.86 20.75 -21.23
N TRP A 319 0.45 21.11 -22.45
CA TRP A 319 1.32 21.10 -23.62
C TRP A 319 2.19 22.36 -23.65
N TYR A 320 3.42 22.24 -24.15
CA TYR A 320 4.32 23.38 -24.35
C TYR A 320 4.82 23.39 -25.79
N LYS A 321 4.69 24.53 -26.46
CA LYS A 321 5.36 24.78 -27.72
C LYS A 321 6.79 25.22 -27.40
N ILE A 322 7.76 24.54 -28.00
CA ILE A 322 9.17 24.74 -27.73
C ILE A 322 9.93 25.05 -29.01
N GLU A 323 11.07 25.74 -28.85
CA GLU A 323 12.11 25.88 -29.86
C GLU A 323 13.37 25.14 -29.40
N PHE A 324 13.94 24.34 -30.30
CA PHE A 324 15.18 23.62 -30.09
C PHE A 324 15.98 23.55 -31.40
N ASN A 325 17.20 24.11 -31.39
CA ASN A 325 18.13 24.13 -32.52
C ASN A 325 17.49 24.66 -33.83
N GLY A 326 16.64 25.68 -33.73
CA GLY A 326 15.94 26.32 -34.86
C GLY A 326 14.68 25.59 -35.32
N ASN A 327 14.26 24.53 -34.64
CA ASN A 327 13.02 23.79 -34.95
C ASN A 327 11.96 24.04 -33.87
N GLU A 328 10.69 24.09 -34.27
CA GLU A 328 9.56 24.27 -33.36
C GLU A 328 8.67 23.03 -33.30
N GLY A 329 8.16 22.71 -32.10
CA GLY A 329 7.22 21.63 -31.90
C GLY A 329 6.53 21.68 -30.53
N TRP A 330 5.50 20.86 -30.36
CA TRP A 330 4.73 20.71 -29.13
C TRP A 330 5.18 19.48 -28.36
N VAL A 331 5.43 19.64 -27.07
CA VAL A 331 5.78 18.56 -26.14
C VAL A 331 4.77 18.49 -25.01
N PHE A 332 4.49 17.29 -24.52
CA PHE A 332 3.61 17.09 -23.37
C PHE A 332 4.42 17.27 -22.09
N GLY A 333 4.03 18.24 -21.25
CA GLY A 333 4.85 18.72 -20.15
C GLY A 333 5.21 17.69 -19.07
N PHE A 334 4.44 16.59 -18.98
CA PHE A 334 4.72 15.48 -18.06
C PHE A 334 6.13 14.89 -18.27
N PHE A 335 6.64 14.91 -19.52
CA PHE A 335 7.97 14.41 -19.89
C PHE A 335 9.05 15.51 -19.86
N THR A 336 8.80 16.59 -19.12
CA THR A 336 9.68 17.75 -19.01
C THR A 336 9.80 18.20 -17.56
N SER A 337 10.65 19.20 -17.31
CA SER A 337 10.74 19.88 -16.01
C SER A 337 9.53 20.76 -15.65
N LYS A 338 8.55 20.92 -16.55
CA LYS A 338 7.31 21.70 -16.33
C LYS A 338 6.11 20.76 -16.22
N LYS A 339 5.94 20.11 -15.07
CA LYS A 339 4.78 19.26 -14.75
C LYS A 339 3.52 20.08 -14.47
#